data_AF-A0A7C4R009-F1
#
_entry.id   AF-A0A7C4R009-F1
#
_cell.length_a   1.000
_cell.length_b   1.000
_cell.length_c   1.000
_cell.angle_alpha   90.00
_cell.angle_beta   90.00
_cell.angle_gamma   90.00
#
_symmetry.space_group_name_H-M   'P 1'
#
loop_
_entity.id
_entity.type
_entity.pdbx_description
1 polymer ?
#
loop_
_entity_poly.entity_id
_entity_poly.type
_entity_poly.pdbx_seq_one_letter_code
_entity_poly.pdbx_strand_id
1 'polypeptide(L)'
;MDQIEGFIIGQKRRILEKLEKRLEYENNHSFYYCYTPGCKRLSFEEATEYLFRCPKCNKSLTYYDNSKIVENLKKKIEKIKSELNE
;
A
#
# COMPACT_ATOMS: atom_id res chain seq x y z
N MET A 1 2.80 4.09 34.28
CA MET A 1 2.88 4.36 32.83
C MET A 1 2.32 5.75 32.61
N ASP A 2 3.11 6.60 31.98
CA ASP A 2 2.72 7.96 31.66
C ASP A 2 1.53 7.94 30.68
N GLN A 3 0.49 8.75 30.91
CA GLN A 3 -0.71 8.74 30.06
C GLN A 3 -0.38 9.09 28.60
N ILE A 4 0.64 9.91 28.38
CA ILE A 4 1.12 10.31 27.06
C ILE A 4 1.80 9.12 26.37
N GLU A 5 2.62 8.36 27.10
CA GLU A 5 3.31 7.17 26.60
C GLU A 5 2.30 6.09 26.14
N GLY A 6 1.27 5.81 26.93
CA GLY A 6 0.21 4.87 26.56
C GLY A 6 -0.55 5.29 25.29
N PHE A 7 -0.80 6.60 25.12
CA PHE A 7 -1.42 7.12 23.90
C PHE A 7 -0.52 6.95 22.67
N ILE A 8 0.77 7.25 22.79
CA ILE A 8 1.75 7.11 21.70
C ILE A 8 1.81 5.65 21.24
N ILE A 9 1.92 4.69 22.16
CA ILE A 9 1.92 3.25 21.85
C ILE A 9 0.63 2.86 21.11
N GLY A 10 -0.53 3.34 21.57
CA GLY A 10 -1.81 3.11 20.91
C GLY A 10 -1.85 3.61 19.46
N GLN A 11 -1.30 4.80 19.18
CA GLN A 11 -1.22 5.32 17.82
C GLN A 11 -0.26 4.50 16.95
N LYS A 12 0.91 4.13 17.48
CA LYS A 12 1.89 3.29 16.75
C LYS A 12 1.26 1.96 16.34
N ARG A 13 0.53 1.28 17.23
CA ARG A 13 -0.18 0.03 16.90
C ARG A 13 -1.21 0.21 15.78
N ARG A 14 -2.02 1.28 15.82
CA ARG A 14 -2.99 1.58 14.76
C ARG A 14 -2.32 1.86 13.41
N ILE A 15 -1.18 2.54 13.41
CA ILE A 15 -0.40 2.78 12.19
C ILE A 15 0.17 1.46 11.67
N LEU A 16 0.71 0.63 12.55
CA LEU A 16 1.25 -0.69 12.22
C LEU A 16 0.20 -1.56 11.53
N GLU A 17 -0.99 -1.70 12.12
CA GLU A 17 -2.09 -2.48 11.53
C GLU A 17 -2.47 -2.00 10.12
N LYS A 18 -2.49 -0.68 9.90
CA LYS A 18 -2.78 -0.10 8.58
C LYS A 18 -1.69 -0.41 7.56
N LEU A 19 -0.42 -0.36 7.98
CA LEU A 19 0.71 -0.67 7.11
C LEU A 19 0.75 -2.16 6.76
N GLU A 20 0.48 -3.04 7.72
CA GLU A 20 0.41 -4.50 7.50
C GLU A 20 -0.71 -4.86 6.53
N LYS A 21 -1.92 -4.31 6.73
CA LYS A 21 -3.03 -4.47 5.77
C LYS A 21 -2.67 -3.96 4.38
N ARG A 22 -1.94 -2.84 4.29
CA ARG A 22 -1.50 -2.32 2.99
C ARG A 22 -0.44 -3.22 2.35
N LEU A 23 0.48 -3.77 3.13
CA LEU A 23 1.49 -4.70 2.65
C LEU A 23 0.86 -5.99 2.12
N GLU A 24 -0.09 -6.55 2.85
CA GLU A 24 -0.88 -7.71 2.40
C GLU A 24 -1.59 -7.41 1.07
N TYR A 25 -2.26 -6.27 0.98
CA TYR A 25 -2.91 -5.84 -0.26
C TYR A 25 -1.93 -5.73 -1.44
N GLU A 26 -0.76 -5.14 -1.23
CA GLU A 26 0.25 -5.00 -2.30
C GLU A 26 0.89 -6.35 -2.68
N ASN A 27 1.03 -7.31 -1.76
CA ASN A 27 1.57 -8.64 -2.09
C ASN A 27 0.55 -9.54 -2.80
N ASN A 28 -0.74 -9.40 -2.47
CA ASN A 28 -1.78 -10.31 -2.96
C ASN A 28 -2.45 -9.84 -4.26
N HIS A 29 -2.14 -8.64 -4.74
CA HIS A 29 -2.72 -8.10 -5.96
C HIS A 29 -1.63 -7.70 -6.96
N SER A 30 -1.88 -8.01 -8.23
CA SER A 30 -1.13 -7.41 -9.34
C SER A 30 -1.74 -6.09 -9.73
N PHE A 31 -0.91 -5.10 -10.06
CA PHE A 31 -1.38 -3.76 -10.41
C PHE A 31 -1.08 -3.42 -11.86
N TYR A 32 -1.93 -2.59 -12.43
CA TYR A 32 -1.77 -2.04 -13.76
C TYR A 32 -1.96 -0.52 -13.75
N TYR A 33 -1.23 0.17 -14.61
CA TYR A 33 -1.23 1.63 -14.67
C TYR A 33 -1.02 2.15 -16.09
N CYS A 34 -1.62 3.29 -16.41
CA CYS A 34 -1.50 3.95 -17.72
C CYS A 34 -0.45 5.07 -17.74
N TYR A 35 0.33 5.23 -16.65
CA TYR A 35 1.38 6.24 -16.49
C TYR A 35 0.98 7.70 -16.77
N THR A 36 -0.33 7.99 -16.77
CA THR A 36 -0.86 9.34 -16.97
C THR A 36 -1.02 10.02 -15.61
N PRO A 37 -0.39 11.18 -15.37
CA PRO A 37 -0.50 11.91 -14.11
C PRO A 37 -1.96 12.11 -13.68
N GLY A 38 -2.25 11.83 -12.41
CA GLY A 38 -3.60 11.94 -11.84
C GLY A 38 -4.55 10.78 -12.16
N CYS A 39 -4.12 9.75 -12.90
CA CYS A 39 -4.83 8.48 -12.98
C CYS A 39 -4.41 7.56 -11.83
N LYS A 40 -5.32 6.67 -11.38
CA LYS A 40 -5.00 5.67 -10.35
C LYS A 40 -4.43 4.39 -10.98
N ARG A 41 -3.64 3.65 -10.20
CA ARG A 41 -3.35 2.23 -10.47
C ARG A 41 -4.63 1.41 -10.22
N LEU A 42 -4.82 0.37 -11.01
CA LEU A 42 -5.92 -0.58 -10.87
C LEU A 42 -5.37 -1.96 -10.48
N SER A 43 -6.15 -2.75 -9.73
CA SER A 43 -5.85 -4.18 -9.55
C SER A 43 -6.02 -4.93 -10.87
N PHE A 44 -5.61 -6.20 -10.90
CA PHE A 44 -5.85 -7.07 -12.06
C PHE A 44 -7.35 -7.24 -12.33
N GLU A 45 -8.16 -7.46 -11.29
CA GLU A 45 -9.61 -7.59 -11.38
C GLU A 45 -10.21 -6.33 -12.02
N GLU A 46 -9.92 -5.14 -11.48
CA GLU A 46 -10.35 -3.86 -12.06
C GLU A 46 -9.84 -3.69 -13.52
N ALA A 47 -8.59 -4.06 -13.80
CA ALA A 47 -8.03 -3.94 -15.14
C ALA A 47 -8.75 -4.87 -16.15
N THR A 48 -9.13 -6.08 -15.74
CA THR A 48 -9.89 -7.01 -16.58
C THR A 48 -11.31 -6.51 -16.86
N GLU A 49 -11.99 -5.94 -15.87
CA GLU A 49 -13.31 -5.30 -16.05
C GLU A 49 -13.27 -4.19 -17.12
N TYR A 50 -12.19 -3.42 -17.17
CA TYR A 50 -12.00 -2.37 -18.17
C TYR A 50 -11.21 -2.81 -19.41
N LEU A 51 -11.03 -4.11 -19.64
CA LEU A 51 -10.31 -4.65 -20.80
C LEU A 51 -8.91 -4.03 -20.99
N PHE A 52 -8.21 -3.83 -19.88
CA PHE A 52 -6.90 -3.16 -19.80
C PHE A 52 -6.88 -1.74 -20.39
N ARG A 53 -8.01 -1.01 -20.33
CA ARG A 53 -8.08 0.42 -20.65
C ARG A 53 -8.36 1.25 -19.40
N CYS A 54 -7.68 2.38 -19.27
CA CYS A 54 -7.89 3.26 -18.13
C CYS A 54 -9.27 3.93 -18.22
N PRO A 55 -10.15 3.81 -17.21
CA PRO A 55 -11.50 4.40 -17.25
C PRO A 55 -11.49 5.94 -17.25
N LYS A 56 -10.37 6.57 -16.90
CA LYS A 56 -10.24 8.04 -16.84
C LYS A 56 -9.70 8.67 -18.12
N CYS A 57 -8.66 8.08 -18.73
CA CYS A 57 -7.97 8.66 -19.89
C CYS A 57 -7.99 7.77 -21.14
N ASN A 58 -8.63 6.60 -21.07
CA ASN A 58 -8.79 5.63 -22.16
C ASN A 58 -7.49 5.04 -22.76
N LYS A 59 -6.32 5.36 -22.18
CA LYS A 59 -5.04 4.75 -22.55
C LYS A 59 -4.93 3.32 -22.01
N SER A 60 -4.12 2.51 -22.68
CA SER A 60 -3.82 1.14 -22.25
C SER A 60 -3.17 1.11 -20.86
N LEU A 61 -3.60 0.15 -20.06
CA LEU A 61 -3.04 -0.19 -18.76
C LEU A 61 -1.94 -1.24 -18.96
N THR A 62 -0.79 -1.03 -18.33
CA THR A 62 0.35 -1.96 -18.37
C THR A 62 0.71 -2.39 -16.96
N TYR A 63 1.32 -3.56 -16.80
CA TYR A 63 1.76 -4.07 -15.50
C TYR A 63 2.60 -3.00 -14.77
N TYR A 64 2.30 -2.83 -13.49
CA TYR A 64 2.98 -1.92 -12.59
C TYR A 64 3.71 -2.73 -11.53
N ASP A 65 5.04 -2.66 -11.56
CA ASP A 65 5.87 -3.26 -10.53
C ASP A 65 5.77 -2.44 -9.22
N ASN A 66 5.17 -3.06 -8.20
CA ASN A 66 5.03 -2.48 -6.87
C ASN A 66 6.10 -2.95 -5.88
N SER A 67 7.15 -3.66 -6.32
CA SER A 67 8.20 -4.21 -5.45
C SER A 67 8.83 -3.16 -4.53
N LYS A 68 9.06 -1.94 -5.06
CA LYS A 68 9.59 -0.81 -4.27
C LYS A 68 8.62 -0.34 -3.18
N ILE A 69 7.32 -0.43 -3.42
CA ILE A 69 6.28 -0.08 -2.42
C ILE A 69 6.27 -1.14 -1.32
N VAL A 70 6.27 -2.42 -1.71
CA VAL A 70 6.35 -3.56 -0.79
C VAL A 70 7.58 -3.46 0.10
N GLU A 71 8.75 -3.19 -0.46
CA GLU A 71 10.00 -3.04 0.30
C GLU A 71 9.92 -1.89 1.31
N ASN A 72 9.41 -0.73 0.90
CA ASN A 72 9.25 0.43 1.77
C ASN A 72 8.25 0.17 2.90
N LEU A 73 7.16 -0.56 2.63
CA LEU A 73 6.19 -0.96 3.65
C LEU A 73 6.83 -1.89 4.68
N LYS A 74 7.54 -2.93 4.22
CA LYS A 74 8.28 -3.85 5.10
C LYS A 74 9.26 -3.10 6.00
N LYS A 75 10.10 -2.22 5.44
CA LYS A 75 11.05 -1.40 6.21
C LYS A 75 10.37 -0.54 7.28
N LYS A 76 9.22 0.07 6.97
CA LYS A 76 8.47 0.88 7.94
C LYS A 76 7.82 0.04 9.04
N ILE A 77 7.26 -1.12 8.68
CA ILE A 77 6.67 -2.06 9.63
C ILE A 77 7.73 -2.53 10.62
N GLU A 78 8.89 -2.98 10.15
CA GLU A 78 9.98 -3.44 11.00
C GLU A 78 10.48 -2.34 11.94
N LYS A 79 10.62 -1.11 11.43
CA LYS A 79 10.98 0.04 12.28
C LYS A 79 9.98 0.25 13.43
N ILE A 80 8.68 0.28 13.12
CA ILE A 80 7.64 0.51 14.15
C ILE A 80 7.58 -0.65 15.14
N LYS A 81 7.78 -1.89 14.68
CA LYS A 81 7.84 -3.07 15.56
C LYS A 81 9.03 -2.99 16.52
N SER A 82 10.20 -2.58 16.04
CA SER A 82 11.39 -2.37 16.88
C SER A 82 11.10 -1.35 17.97
N GLU A 83 10.55 -0.19 17.61
CA GLU A 83 10.21 0.89 18.56
C GLU A 83 9.05 0.56 19.53
N LEU A 84 8.36 -0.56 19.35
CA LEU A 84 7.29 -1.05 20.23
C LEU A 84 7.76 -2.18 21.16
N ASN A 85 8.89 -2.81 20.83
CA ASN A 85 9.50 -3.89 21.60
C ASN A 85 10.65 -3.39 22.50
N GLU A 86 11.10 -2.14 22.30
CA GLU A 86 11.92 -1.35 23.21
C GLU A 86 11.05 -0.69 24.29
#